data_AF-A0A8J7CPJ9-F1
#
_entry.id   AF-A0A8J7CPJ9-F1
#
_cell.length_a   1.000
_cell.length_b   1.000
_cell.length_c   1.000
_cell.angle_alpha   90.00
_cell.angle_beta   90.00
_cell.angle_gamma   90.00
#
_symmetry.space_group_name_H-M   'P 1'
#
loop_
_entity.id
_entity.type
_entity.pdbx_description
1 polymer ?
#
loop_
_entity_poly.entity_id
_entity_poly.type
_entity_poly.pdbx_seq_one_letter_code
_entity_poly.pdbx_strand_id
1 'polypeptide(L)'
;MISETYDERGNCTVVLSVPIYGVTNSVAQAAFTPVEKENFPAPQSAVTATGKYTGLIIDCGDLELNPVLSPVIRDAQNQSIYAYEKLDYNKVIAKGMIGYVEKKSLNSRDAGEIMLLRGRTENKFVQIGSELLAEADKNLLRAGANPLIIKAESLGDDNSCPVISAEDADKILAENLSTHFLDEGSVVFTSNRIRGMRM
;
A
#
# COMPACT_ATOMS: atom_id res chain seq x y z
N MET A 1 -0.98 -17.45 -16.70
CA MET A 1 -1.96 -18.11 -17.58
C MET A 1 -1.66 -17.70 -19.01
N ILE A 2 -1.70 -18.63 -19.97
CA ILE A 2 -1.58 -18.33 -21.40
C ILE A 2 -2.87 -18.80 -22.05
N SER A 3 -3.58 -17.93 -22.76
CA SER A 3 -4.72 -18.33 -23.60
C SER A 3 -4.51 -17.82 -25.01
N GLU A 4 -4.87 -18.64 -25.98
CA GLU A 4 -4.75 -18.33 -27.40
C GLU A 4 -6.12 -18.47 -28.05
N THR A 5 -6.55 -17.46 -28.80
CA THR A 5 -7.83 -17.46 -29.51
C THR A 5 -7.65 -17.00 -30.95
N TYR A 6 -8.29 -17.68 -31.89
CA TYR A 6 -8.29 -17.33 -33.30
C TYR A 6 -9.64 -16.70 -33.66
N ASP A 7 -9.63 -15.58 -34.37
CA ASP A 7 -10.85 -15.01 -34.93
C ASP A 7 -11.24 -15.65 -36.28
N GLU A 8 -12.43 -15.34 -36.78
CA GLU A 8 -12.96 -15.85 -38.06
C GLU A 8 -12.12 -15.43 -39.28
N ARG A 9 -11.19 -14.49 -39.11
CA ARG A 9 -10.27 -13.99 -40.15
C ARG A 9 -8.88 -14.62 -40.04
N GLY A 10 -8.66 -15.52 -39.09
CA GLY A 10 -7.39 -16.20 -38.85
C GLY A 10 -6.39 -15.38 -38.01
N ASN A 11 -6.80 -14.27 -37.40
CA ASN A 11 -5.92 -13.54 -36.48
C ASN A 11 -5.84 -14.28 -35.15
N CYS A 12 -4.62 -14.44 -34.64
CA CYS A 12 -4.36 -15.03 -33.34
C CYS A 12 -4.21 -13.94 -32.27
N THR A 13 -4.95 -14.07 -31.17
CA THR A 13 -4.78 -13.27 -29.94
C THR A 13 -4.22 -14.17 -28.85
N VAL A 14 -3.03 -13.83 -28.35
CA VAL A 14 -2.41 -14.48 -27.19
C VAL A 14 -2.54 -13.56 -25.98
N VAL A 15 -3.18 -14.05 -24.92
CA VAL A 15 -3.25 -13.38 -23.63
C VAL A 15 -2.31 -14.08 -22.67
N LEU A 16 -1.25 -13.38 -22.26
CA LEU A 16 -0.31 -13.82 -21.25
C LEU A 16 -0.59 -13.07 -19.95
N SER A 17 -0.78 -13.81 -18.87
CA SER A 17 -0.85 -13.29 -17.50
C SER A 17 0.43 -13.66 -16.78
N VAL A 18 1.25 -12.64 -16.49
CA VAL A 18 2.49 -12.74 -15.71
C VAL A 18 2.29 -12.02 -14.37
N PRO A 19 2.62 -12.66 -13.24
CA PRO A 19 2.63 -12.00 -11.95
C PRO A 19 3.71 -10.91 -11.87
N ILE A 20 3.38 -9.81 -11.22
CA ILE A 20 4.27 -8.66 -11.08
C ILE A 20 5.30 -8.88 -9.97
N TYR A 21 4.82 -9.41 -8.84
CA TYR A 21 5.60 -9.82 -7.67
C TYR A 21 5.17 -11.22 -7.23
N GLY A 22 5.87 -11.80 -6.26
CA GLY A 22 5.34 -12.94 -5.49
C GLY A 22 5.66 -14.32 -6.04
N VAL A 23 6.37 -14.40 -7.17
CA VAL A 23 6.85 -15.67 -7.72
C VAL A 23 8.25 -15.50 -8.33
N THR A 24 8.93 -16.61 -8.55
CA THR A 24 10.14 -16.65 -9.38
C THR A 24 9.79 -16.28 -10.83
N ASN A 25 10.63 -15.46 -11.47
CA ASN A 25 10.43 -14.89 -12.81
C ASN A 25 9.25 -13.91 -12.92
N SER A 26 9.00 -13.14 -11.87
CA SER A 26 8.04 -12.04 -11.93
C SER A 26 8.55 -10.87 -12.77
N VAL A 27 7.64 -9.99 -13.23
CA VAL A 27 8.03 -8.78 -13.97
C VAL A 27 9.01 -7.92 -13.16
N ALA A 28 8.81 -7.81 -11.85
CA ALA A 28 9.72 -7.07 -10.98
C ALA A 28 11.14 -7.65 -10.94
N GLN A 29 11.31 -8.98 -10.98
CA GLN A 29 12.64 -9.59 -10.97
C GLN A 29 13.43 -9.23 -12.23
N ALA A 30 12.75 -9.08 -13.37
CA ALA A 30 13.37 -8.65 -14.62
C ALA A 30 13.61 -7.13 -14.69
N ALA A 31 12.73 -6.34 -14.09
CA ALA A 31 12.77 -4.88 -14.16
C ALA A 31 13.66 -4.22 -13.10
N PHE A 32 13.84 -4.86 -11.93
CA PHE A 32 14.56 -4.26 -10.80
C PHE A 32 15.98 -4.80 -10.65
N THR A 33 16.93 -3.89 -10.52
CA THR A 33 18.31 -4.18 -10.15
C THR A 33 18.48 -4.13 -8.63
N PRO A 34 19.17 -5.10 -8.01
CA PRO A 34 19.54 -5.00 -6.61
C PRO A 34 20.32 -3.71 -6.35
N VAL A 35 19.90 -2.96 -5.35
CA VAL A 35 20.58 -1.74 -4.87
C VAL A 35 21.00 -1.94 -3.42
N GLU A 36 22.02 -1.21 -2.99
CA GLU A 36 22.39 -1.17 -1.58
C GLU A 36 21.26 -0.52 -0.78
N LYS A 37 20.88 -1.14 0.33
CA LYS A 37 19.77 -0.67 1.17
C LYS A 37 20.19 0.61 1.92
N GLU A 38 19.45 1.68 1.69
CA GLU A 38 19.52 2.91 2.46
C GLU A 38 18.72 2.81 3.77
N ASN A 39 19.13 3.57 4.78
CA ASN A 39 18.36 3.68 6.01
C ASN A 39 17.16 4.61 5.84
N PHE A 40 16.09 4.35 6.58
CA PHE A 40 14.98 5.30 6.71
C PHE A 40 15.48 6.61 7.34
N PRO A 41 14.94 7.77 6.92
CA PRO A 41 15.27 9.04 7.57
C PRO A 41 14.84 9.02 9.04
N ALA A 42 15.56 9.77 9.86
CA ALA A 42 15.14 10.01 11.24
C ALA A 42 13.96 11.00 11.26
N PRO A 43 13.03 10.89 12.23
CA PRO A 43 12.01 11.91 12.42
C PRO A 43 12.68 13.25 12.74
N GLN A 44 12.20 14.33 12.12
CA GLN A 44 12.71 15.69 12.30
C GLN A 44 12.20 16.31 13.60
N SER A 45 10.96 16.00 13.98
CA SER A 45 10.38 16.39 15.25
C SER A 45 10.42 15.26 16.27
N ALA A 46 10.58 15.61 17.55
CA ALA A 46 10.51 14.65 18.65
C ALA A 46 9.07 14.16 18.86
N VAL A 47 8.66 13.15 18.09
CA VAL A 47 7.38 12.46 18.26
C VAL A 47 7.60 11.17 19.04
N THR A 48 6.81 10.94 20.09
CA THR A 48 6.88 9.71 20.87
C THR A 48 6.17 8.57 20.14
N ALA A 49 6.89 7.50 19.85
CA ALA A 49 6.33 6.28 19.31
C ALA A 49 5.44 5.57 20.34
N THR A 50 4.28 5.11 19.90
CA THR A 50 3.37 4.27 20.68
C THR A 50 3.71 2.79 20.53
N GLY A 51 4.41 2.39 19.46
CA GLY A 51 4.89 1.03 19.22
C GLY A 51 3.78 0.01 18.91
N LYS A 52 2.55 0.48 18.67
CA LYS A 52 1.36 -0.38 18.54
C LYS A 52 0.94 -0.65 17.11
N TYR A 53 1.56 0.02 16.14
CA TYR A 53 1.13 -0.04 14.75
C TYR A 53 1.81 -1.20 14.01
N THR A 54 1.03 -1.93 13.23
CA THR A 54 1.49 -3.12 12.49
C THR A 54 1.79 -2.86 11.02
N GLY A 55 1.47 -1.64 10.55
CA GLY A 55 1.52 -1.25 9.15
C GLY A 55 1.02 0.17 8.94
N LEU A 56 0.99 0.59 7.69
CA LEU A 56 0.65 1.93 7.25
C LEU A 56 -0.43 1.86 6.16
N ILE A 57 -1.48 2.66 6.32
CA ILE A 57 -2.46 2.94 5.28
C ILE A 57 -2.33 4.41 4.92
N ILE A 58 -2.05 4.70 3.65
CA ILE A 58 -2.17 6.04 3.10
C ILE A 58 -3.53 6.18 2.43
N ASP A 59 -4.33 7.09 2.96
CA ASP A 59 -5.62 7.47 2.42
C ASP A 59 -5.47 8.63 1.43
N CYS A 60 -5.51 8.29 0.15
CA CYS A 60 -5.48 9.25 -0.96
C CYS A 60 -6.88 9.82 -1.27
N GLY A 61 -7.93 9.48 -0.50
CA GLY A 61 -9.26 10.04 -0.65
C GLY A 61 -9.83 9.92 -2.06
N ASP A 62 -10.15 11.07 -2.67
CA ASP A 62 -10.67 11.18 -4.04
C ASP A 62 -9.58 11.43 -5.10
N LEU A 63 -8.31 11.43 -4.69
CA LEU A 63 -7.18 11.62 -5.60
C LEU A 63 -7.10 10.42 -6.55
N GLU A 64 -6.91 10.70 -7.85
CA GLU A 64 -6.81 9.68 -8.90
C GLU A 64 -5.46 8.98 -8.81
N LEU A 65 -5.38 7.91 -8.02
CA LEU A 65 -4.15 7.18 -7.78
C LEU A 65 -3.82 6.29 -8.99
N ASN A 66 -2.63 6.45 -9.54
CA ASN A 66 -2.09 5.61 -10.60
C ASN A 66 -1.18 4.54 -9.97
N PRO A 67 -1.56 3.25 -10.03
CA PRO A 67 -0.70 2.18 -9.54
C PRO A 67 0.59 2.10 -10.35
N VAL A 68 1.70 1.97 -9.63
CA VAL A 68 3.04 1.78 -10.19
C VAL A 68 3.77 0.67 -9.44
N LEU A 69 4.84 0.17 -10.04
CA LEU A 69 5.66 -0.91 -9.46
C LEU A 69 6.42 -0.45 -8.22
N SER A 70 7.05 0.72 -8.31
CA SER A 70 7.90 1.26 -7.26
C SER A 70 7.43 2.66 -6.82
N PRO A 71 6.32 2.74 -6.07
CA PRO A 71 5.82 4.01 -5.56
C PRO A 71 6.71 4.54 -4.44
N VAL A 72 6.72 5.87 -4.28
CA VAL A 72 7.45 6.57 -3.23
C VAL A 72 6.45 7.34 -2.35
N ILE A 73 6.64 7.28 -1.03
CA ILE A 73 5.95 8.19 -0.10
C ILE A 73 6.89 9.35 0.18
N ARG A 74 6.40 10.58 0.00
CA ARG A 74 7.18 11.80 0.21
C ARG A 74 6.53 12.70 1.26
N ASP A 75 7.34 13.47 1.98
CA ASP A 75 6.82 14.58 2.77
C ASP A 75 6.64 15.85 1.94
N ALA A 76 6.09 16.90 2.56
CA ALA A 76 5.90 18.22 1.95
C ALA A 76 7.22 18.88 1.51
N GLN A 77 8.37 18.44 2.03
CA GLN A 77 9.72 18.89 1.66
C GLN A 77 10.34 18.05 0.54
N ASN A 78 9.55 17.14 -0.06
CA ASN A 78 9.97 16.22 -1.12
C ASN A 78 11.02 15.18 -0.69
N GLN A 79 11.21 14.97 0.62
CA GLN A 79 12.06 13.91 1.16
C GLN A 79 11.34 12.56 1.03
N SER A 80 12.06 11.53 0.58
CA SER A 80 11.51 10.18 0.47
C SER A 80 11.45 9.51 1.84
N ILE A 81 10.23 9.29 2.34
CA ILE A 81 9.96 8.58 3.60
C ILE A 81 10.00 7.08 3.39
N TYR A 82 9.46 6.62 2.26
CA TYR A 82 9.41 5.21 1.85
C TYR A 82 9.70 5.10 0.36
N ALA A 83 10.65 4.26 -0.02
CA ALA A 83 11.09 4.09 -1.40
C ALA A 83 11.76 2.73 -1.58
N TYR A 84 11.98 2.31 -2.82
CA TYR A 84 12.59 1.01 -3.15
C TYR A 84 14.00 0.87 -2.58
N GLU A 85 14.78 1.95 -2.59
CA GLU A 85 16.16 2.00 -2.09
C GLU A 85 16.25 1.76 -0.58
N LYS A 86 15.14 1.94 0.15
CA LYS A 86 15.06 1.74 1.61
C LYS A 86 14.60 0.33 2.00
N LEU A 87 14.34 -0.53 1.01
CA LEU A 87 13.78 -1.87 1.20
C LEU A 87 14.76 -2.96 0.85
N ASP A 88 14.53 -4.14 1.44
CA ASP A 88 15.26 -5.33 1.05
C ASP A 88 14.76 -5.85 -0.32
N TYR A 89 15.70 -6.00 -1.26
CA TYR A 89 15.43 -6.46 -2.62
C TYR A 89 14.62 -7.77 -2.65
N ASN A 90 15.06 -8.79 -1.89
CA ASN A 90 14.43 -10.12 -1.93
C ASN A 90 13.02 -10.06 -1.37
N LYS A 91 12.79 -9.28 -0.31
CA LYS A 91 11.44 -9.03 0.22
C LYS A 91 10.57 -8.34 -0.81
N VAL A 92 11.07 -7.30 -1.50
CA VAL A 92 10.31 -6.59 -2.53
C VAL A 92 9.93 -7.53 -3.68
N ILE A 93 10.83 -8.38 -4.17
CA ILE A 93 10.49 -9.36 -5.22
C ILE A 93 9.44 -10.38 -4.71
N ALA A 94 9.58 -10.83 -3.47
CA ALA A 94 8.74 -11.87 -2.89
C ALA A 94 7.33 -11.42 -2.50
N LYS A 95 7.10 -10.14 -2.17
CA LYS A 95 5.76 -9.66 -1.80
C LYS A 95 5.34 -8.38 -2.50
N GLY A 96 6.25 -7.58 -3.06
CA GLY A 96 5.97 -6.24 -3.56
C GLY A 96 6.04 -5.19 -2.44
N MET A 97 6.19 -3.92 -2.84
CA MET A 97 6.44 -2.81 -1.92
C MET A 97 5.21 -2.39 -1.12
N ILE A 98 4.04 -2.35 -1.79
CA ILE A 98 2.79 -1.87 -1.21
C ILE A 98 1.60 -2.66 -1.76
N GLY A 99 0.44 -2.52 -1.12
CA GLY A 99 -0.87 -2.92 -1.66
C GLY A 99 -1.67 -1.72 -2.15
N TYR A 100 -2.52 -1.91 -3.15
CA TYR A 100 -3.48 -0.90 -3.62
C TYR A 100 -4.90 -1.40 -3.36
N VAL A 101 -5.74 -0.53 -2.79
CA VAL A 101 -7.13 -0.88 -2.44
C VAL A 101 -8.06 0.23 -2.89
N GLU A 102 -8.96 -0.07 -3.83
CA GLU A 102 -10.03 0.87 -4.18
C GLU A 102 -11.08 0.85 -3.05
N LYS A 103 -11.35 2.01 -2.45
CA LYS A 103 -12.32 2.12 -1.35
C LYS A 103 -13.74 1.73 -1.75
N LYS A 104 -14.07 1.66 -3.03
CA LYS A 104 -15.36 1.09 -3.48
C LYS A 104 -15.50 -0.39 -3.16
N SER A 105 -14.40 -1.16 -3.11
CA SER A 105 -14.40 -2.54 -2.59
C SER A 105 -14.72 -2.61 -1.09
N LEU A 106 -14.64 -1.50 -0.36
CA LEU A 106 -15.10 -1.42 1.02
C LEU A 106 -16.62 -1.18 1.10
N ASN A 107 -17.29 -0.79 0.00
CA ASN A 107 -18.68 -0.35 -0.02
C ASN A 107 -19.61 -1.31 -0.77
N SER A 108 -19.97 -2.42 -0.10
CA SER A 108 -21.35 -2.91 -0.12
C SER A 108 -21.71 -3.40 1.28
N ARG A 109 -22.19 -2.48 2.12
CA ARG A 109 -22.66 -2.64 3.52
C ARG A 109 -21.62 -2.55 4.64
N ASP A 110 -20.31 -2.63 4.38
CA ASP A 110 -19.31 -2.71 5.47
C ASP A 110 -18.45 -1.45 5.73
N ALA A 111 -18.18 -0.55 4.77
CA ALA A 111 -17.33 0.63 5.07
C ALA A 111 -18.00 1.65 6.01
N GLY A 112 -19.34 1.67 6.04
CA GLY A 112 -20.10 2.52 6.95
C GLY A 112 -19.83 2.19 8.41
N GLU A 113 -19.59 0.90 8.75
CA GLU A 113 -19.14 0.50 10.07
C GLU A 113 -17.60 0.54 10.18
N ILE A 114 -16.86 0.07 9.18
CA ILE A 114 -15.39 -0.03 9.29
C ILE A 114 -14.70 1.35 9.44
N MET A 115 -15.28 2.44 8.93
CA MET A 115 -14.73 3.81 9.07
C MET A 115 -15.38 4.65 10.19
N LEU A 116 -16.57 4.29 10.69
CA LEU A 116 -17.20 4.90 11.88
C LEU A 116 -16.82 4.19 13.20
N LEU A 117 -16.20 3.02 13.16
CA LEU A 117 -15.78 2.24 14.35
C LEU A 117 -14.59 2.79 15.13
N ARG A 118 -13.99 3.93 14.74
CA ARG A 118 -12.87 4.56 15.48
C ARG A 118 -13.17 5.96 16.02
N GLY A 119 -14.44 6.30 16.20
CA GLY A 119 -14.85 7.66 16.58
C GLY A 119 -16.09 7.81 17.44
N ARG A 120 -16.50 6.81 18.25
CA ARG A 120 -17.35 7.07 19.44
C ARG A 120 -17.36 5.88 20.41
N THR A 121 -17.45 6.25 21.67
CA THR A 121 -17.30 5.48 22.92
C THR A 121 -18.28 4.31 23.13
N GLU A 122 -17.79 3.32 23.90
CA GLU A 122 -18.50 2.31 24.73
C GLU A 122 -18.93 0.96 24.11
N ASN A 123 -18.10 -0.06 24.36
CA ASN A 123 -18.46 -1.37 24.95
C ASN A 123 -19.71 -2.11 24.46
N LYS A 124 -19.80 -2.50 23.17
CA LYS A 124 -20.75 -3.58 22.78
C LYS A 124 -20.43 -4.45 21.56
N PHE A 125 -19.31 -4.23 20.86
CA PHE A 125 -19.08 -4.88 19.56
C PHE A 125 -17.86 -5.82 19.50
N VAL A 126 -17.35 -6.28 20.66
CA VAL A 126 -16.31 -7.33 20.73
C VAL A 126 -16.81 -8.69 20.20
N GLN A 127 -18.13 -8.86 20.05
CA GLN A 127 -18.73 -10.15 19.67
C GLN A 127 -18.80 -10.41 18.15
N ILE A 128 -18.67 -9.40 17.29
CA ILE A 128 -18.84 -9.57 15.81
C ILE A 128 -17.49 -9.75 15.09
N GLY A 129 -16.47 -10.19 15.82
CA GLY A 129 -15.05 -10.01 15.47
C GLY A 129 -14.33 -11.19 14.81
N SER A 130 -14.96 -12.03 14.00
CA SER A 130 -14.19 -13.10 13.31
C SER A 130 -14.68 -13.52 11.92
N GLU A 131 -15.98 -13.40 11.61
CA GLU A 131 -16.51 -13.88 10.33
C GLU A 131 -16.47 -12.85 9.19
N LEU A 132 -16.50 -11.54 9.47
CA LEU A 132 -16.42 -10.49 8.43
C LEU A 132 -14.98 -10.23 7.93
N LEU A 133 -13.96 -10.73 8.66
CA LEU A 133 -12.55 -10.56 8.29
C LEU A 133 -12.12 -11.46 7.11
N ALA A 134 -12.95 -12.43 6.72
CA ALA A 134 -12.64 -13.39 5.66
C ALA A 134 -12.77 -12.81 4.24
N GLU A 135 -13.49 -11.69 4.08
CA GLU A 135 -13.71 -11.01 2.79
C GLU A 135 -12.84 -9.75 2.60
N ALA A 136 -12.03 -9.38 3.60
CA ALA A 136 -11.16 -8.22 3.52
C ALA A 136 -10.18 -8.39 2.34
N ASP A 137 -10.08 -7.35 1.50
CA ASP A 137 -9.12 -7.31 0.40
C ASP A 137 -7.74 -7.78 0.90
N LYS A 138 -7.14 -8.78 0.25
CA LYS A 138 -5.83 -9.33 0.64
C LYS A 138 -4.77 -8.23 0.80
N ASN A 139 -4.92 -7.14 0.07
CA ASN A 139 -4.07 -5.97 0.19
C ASN A 139 -4.29 -5.20 1.50
N LEU A 140 -5.49 -5.17 2.09
CA LEU A 140 -5.71 -4.58 3.42
C LEU A 140 -5.04 -5.41 4.53
N LEU A 141 -5.07 -6.74 4.40
CA LEU A 141 -4.42 -7.65 5.35
C LEU A 141 -2.90 -7.40 5.46
N ARG A 142 -2.27 -6.87 4.40
CA ARG A 142 -0.86 -6.45 4.40
C ARG A 142 -0.55 -5.40 5.47
N ALA A 143 -1.48 -4.50 5.79
CA ALA A 143 -1.25 -3.46 6.80
C ALA A 143 -1.32 -3.99 8.25
N GLY A 144 -1.68 -5.28 8.41
CA GLY A 144 -1.82 -5.94 9.69
C GLY A 144 -3.08 -5.51 10.46
N ALA A 145 -3.16 -5.93 11.72
CA ALA A 145 -4.36 -5.78 12.55
C ALA A 145 -4.58 -4.35 13.09
N ASN A 146 -3.51 -3.55 13.21
CA ASN A 146 -3.60 -2.19 13.71
C ASN A 146 -2.73 -1.23 12.87
N PRO A 147 -3.18 -0.86 11.66
CA PRO A 147 -2.43 0.07 10.83
C PRO A 147 -2.53 1.51 11.35
N LEU A 148 -1.45 2.28 11.13
CA LEU A 148 -1.47 3.73 11.20
C LEU A 148 -2.11 4.26 9.91
N ILE A 149 -3.17 5.08 10.03
CA ILE A 149 -3.88 5.64 8.89
C ILE A 149 -3.50 7.11 8.75
N ILE A 150 -2.88 7.47 7.63
CA ILE A 150 -2.44 8.83 7.32
C ILE A 150 -3.14 9.28 6.04
N LYS A 151 -3.59 10.54 6.01
CA LYS A 151 -4.20 11.12 4.82
C LYS A 151 -3.12 11.74 3.93
N ALA A 152 -3.13 11.42 2.63
CA ALA A 152 -2.29 12.13 1.68
C ALA A 152 -2.85 13.53 1.43
N GLU A 153 -1.96 14.52 1.37
CA GLU A 153 -2.30 15.90 1.02
C GLU A 153 -2.42 16.07 -0.49
N SER A 154 -1.55 15.39 -1.24
CA SER A 154 -1.55 15.38 -2.70
C SER A 154 -0.88 14.13 -3.26
N LEU A 155 -0.83 14.01 -4.59
CA LEU A 155 -0.05 12.99 -5.29
C LEU A 155 1.00 13.68 -6.17
N GLY A 156 2.23 13.18 -6.14
CA GLY A 156 3.31 13.49 -7.08
C GLY A 156 3.53 12.36 -8.08
N ASP A 157 4.52 12.55 -8.97
CA ASP A 157 4.98 11.57 -9.96
C ASP A 157 3.82 10.95 -10.77
N ASP A 158 3.18 11.78 -11.61
CA ASP A 158 2.00 11.41 -12.41
C ASP A 158 0.89 10.75 -11.59
N ASN A 159 0.58 11.33 -10.42
CA ASN A 159 -0.40 10.85 -9.46
C ASN A 159 -0.13 9.43 -8.91
N SER A 160 1.13 9.02 -8.80
CA SER A 160 1.50 7.67 -8.34
C SER A 160 2.02 7.65 -6.90
N CYS A 161 2.56 8.78 -6.44
CA CYS A 161 3.32 8.88 -5.21
C CYS A 161 2.60 9.81 -4.22
N PRO A 162 2.04 9.33 -3.09
CA PRO A 162 1.41 10.21 -2.13
C PRO A 162 2.42 11.12 -1.44
N VAL A 163 2.02 12.38 -1.29
CA VAL A 163 2.70 13.39 -0.50
C VAL A 163 1.93 13.59 0.79
N ILE A 164 2.61 13.51 1.92
CA ILE A 164 2.05 13.66 3.27
C ILE A 164 2.64 14.88 3.97
N SER A 165 1.98 15.32 5.04
CA SER A 165 2.49 16.37 5.91
C SER A 165 3.82 15.96 6.58
N ALA A 166 4.63 16.94 6.95
CA ALA A 166 5.86 16.69 7.71
C ALA A 166 5.56 16.07 9.08
N GLU A 167 4.46 16.48 9.71
CA GLU A 167 4.03 15.95 11.00
C GLU A 167 3.62 14.47 10.92
N ASP A 168 2.99 14.06 9.82
CA ASP A 168 2.63 12.66 9.61
C ASP A 168 3.83 11.81 9.21
N ALA A 169 4.77 12.38 8.45
CA ALA A 169 6.05 11.75 8.16
C ALA A 169 6.82 11.44 9.47
N ASP A 170 6.89 12.40 10.39
CA ASP A 170 7.53 12.21 11.70
C ASP A 170 6.84 11.12 12.53
N LYS A 171 5.51 11.05 12.52
CA LYS A 171 4.77 9.95 13.19
C LYS A 171 5.11 8.59 12.59
N ILE A 172 5.12 8.48 11.25
CA ILE A 172 5.45 7.23 10.55
C ILE A 172 6.86 6.78 10.91
N LEU A 173 7.84 7.68 10.83
CA LEU A 173 9.24 7.37 11.11
C LEU A 173 9.46 7.02 12.58
N ALA A 174 8.87 7.78 13.52
CA ALA A 174 8.95 7.47 14.94
C ALA A 174 8.38 6.08 15.27
N GLU A 175 7.21 5.74 14.73
CA GLU A 175 6.61 4.41 14.93
C GLU A 175 7.44 3.30 14.27
N ASN A 176 7.98 3.55 13.07
CA ASN A 176 8.80 2.56 12.36
C ASN A 176 10.09 2.23 13.11
N LEU A 177 10.67 3.18 13.87
CA LEU A 177 11.83 2.90 14.74
C LEU A 177 11.55 1.81 15.79
N SER A 178 10.28 1.66 16.21
CA SER A 178 9.89 0.65 17.21
C SER A 178 9.33 -0.63 16.59
N THR A 179 8.67 -0.52 15.43
CA THR A 179 7.82 -1.58 14.87
C THR A 179 8.36 -2.20 13.59
N HIS A 180 9.23 -1.49 12.86
CA HIS A 180 9.80 -1.90 11.58
C HIS A 180 8.77 -2.29 10.51
N PHE A 181 7.54 -1.78 10.57
CA PHE A 181 6.50 -2.16 9.62
C PHE A 181 6.80 -1.71 8.18
N LEU A 182 7.63 -0.68 7.99
CA LEU A 182 8.09 -0.24 6.66
C LEU A 182 9.08 -1.25 6.07
N ASP A 183 9.99 -1.80 6.86
CA ASP A 183 10.92 -2.85 6.42
C ASP A 183 10.18 -4.11 5.93
N GLU A 184 8.98 -4.34 6.45
CA GLU A 184 8.11 -5.43 6.05
C GLU A 184 7.19 -5.09 4.87
N GLY A 185 7.27 -3.89 4.30
CA GLY A 185 6.37 -3.47 3.23
C GLY A 185 4.90 -3.62 3.61
N SER A 186 4.59 -3.45 4.90
CA SER A 186 3.24 -3.49 5.47
C SER A 186 2.53 -2.15 5.19
N VAL A 187 2.50 -1.77 3.92
CA VAL A 187 2.05 -0.45 3.45
C VAL A 187 0.96 -0.63 2.40
N VAL A 188 -0.11 0.15 2.52
CA VAL A 188 -1.28 0.07 1.63
C VAL A 188 -1.72 1.47 1.24
N PHE A 189 -1.94 1.70 -0.05
CA PHE A 189 -2.58 2.91 -0.54
C PHE A 189 -4.06 2.65 -0.81
N THR A 190 -4.89 3.55 -0.31
CA THR A 190 -6.34 3.51 -0.52
C THR A 190 -6.79 4.74 -1.29
N SER A 191 -7.68 4.56 -2.26
CA SER A 191 -8.30 5.68 -2.99
C SER A 191 -9.69 5.30 -3.47
N ASN A 192 -10.59 6.27 -3.61
CA ASN A 192 -11.89 6.11 -4.27
C ASN A 192 -11.77 5.95 -5.79
N ARG A 193 -10.59 6.26 -6.36
CA ARG A 193 -10.33 6.28 -7.81
C ARG A 193 -8.93 5.74 -8.07
N ILE A 194 -8.84 4.43 -8.26
CA ILE A 194 -7.60 3.79 -8.72
C ILE A 194 -7.70 3.62 -10.23
N ARG A 195 -6.76 4.22 -10.98
CA ARG A 195 -6.72 4.05 -12.43
C ARG A 195 -6.30 2.62 -12.75
N GLY A 196 -7.06 1.94 -13.60
CA GLY A 196 -6.66 0.63 -14.11
C GLY A 196 -5.25 0.72 -14.69
N MET A 197 -4.37 -0.18 -14.26
CA MET A 197 -2.96 -0.20 -14.68
C MET A 197 -2.92 -0.39 -16.20
N ARG A 198 -2.64 0.69 -16.93
CA ARG A 198 -2.44 0.65 -18.38
C ARG A 198 -1.06 0.05 -18.62
N MET A 199 -1.03 -1.24 -18.90
CA MET A 199 0.13 -1.91 -19.48
C MET A 199 0.22 -1.60 -20.97
#